data_AF-A0A512HNB0-F1
#
_entry.id   AF-A0A512HNB0-F1
#
_cell.length_a   1.000
_cell.length_b   1.000
_cell.length_c   1.000
_cell.angle_alpha   90.00
_cell.angle_beta   90.00
_cell.angle_gamma   90.00
#
_symmetry.space_group_name_H-M   'P 1'
#
loop_
_entity.id
_entity.type
_entity.pdbx_description
1 polymer ?
#
loop_
_entity_poly.entity_id
_entity_poly.type
_entity_poly.pdbx_seq_one_letter_code
_entity_poly.pdbx_strand_id
1 'polypeptide(L)' 'MARRALLSEAWWQQATIIPDDEREIAKHYTLDRSDLDLIMRQNKASNRLGLACVLATLRYPG' A
#
# COMPACT_ATOMS: atom_id res chain seq x y z
N MET A 1 -30.91 -2.34 5.49
CA MET A 1 -29.58 -2.99 5.47
C MET A 1 -28.61 -2.15 6.28
N ALA A 2 -28.50 -2.41 7.59
CA ALA A 2 -27.58 -1.67 8.45
C ALA A 2 -26.14 -2.11 8.14
N ARG A 3 -25.34 -1.23 7.53
CA ARG A 3 -23.90 -1.45 7.32
C ARG A 3 -23.21 -1.33 8.68
N ARG A 4 -23.23 -2.42 9.45
CA ARG A 4 -22.40 -2.54 10.67
C ARG A 4 -20.95 -2.53 10.21
N ALA A 5 -20.27 -1.40 10.42
CA ALA A 5 -18.82 -1.36 10.30
C ALA A 5 -18.25 -2.38 11.30
N LEU A 6 -17.62 -3.44 10.79
CA LEU A 6 -17.01 -4.49 11.61
C LEU A 6 -15.80 -3.99 12.40
N LEU A 7 -15.25 -2.85 11.98
CA LEU A 7 -14.08 -2.20 12.54
C LEU A 7 -14.46 -0.79 12.98
N SER A 8 -13.98 -0.39 14.16
CA SER A 8 -14.17 0.97 14.65
C SER A 8 -13.41 1.96 13.76
N GLU A 9 -13.88 3.21 13.72
CA GLU A 9 -13.25 4.27 12.94
C GLU A 9 -11.78 4.50 13.36
N ALA A 10 -11.47 4.34 14.66
CA ALA A 10 -10.11 4.37 15.17
C ALA A 10 -9.22 3.26 14.58
N TRP A 11 -9.78 2.07 14.37
CA TRP A 11 -9.07 0.94 13.76
C TRP A 11 -8.75 1.21 12.29
N TRP A 12 -9.70 1.83 11.57
CA TRP A 12 -9.47 2.28 10.20
C TRP A 12 -8.40 3.36 10.10
N GLN A 13 -8.38 4.32 11.03
CA GLN A 13 -7.33 5.33 11.07
C GLN A 13 -5.96 4.69 11.30
N GLN A 14 -5.85 3.72 12.21
CA GLN A 14 -4.59 2.99 12.43
C GLN A 14 -4.13 2.20 11.20
N ALA A 15 -5.04 1.50 10.51
CA ALA A 15 -4.70 0.72 9.32
C ALA A 15 -4.36 1.58 8.08
N THR A 16 -4.89 2.81 8.02
CA THR A 16 -4.66 3.72 6.88
C THR A 16 -3.55 4.74 7.16
N ILE A 17 -2.93 4.70 8.34
CA ILE A 17 -1.79 5.56 8.65
C ILE A 17 -0.62 5.13 7.77
N ILE A 18 -0.23 6.05 6.90
CA ILE A 18 1.02 5.96 6.16
C ILE A 18 2.14 6.30 7.15
N PRO A 19 3.20 5.47 7.25
CA PRO A 19 4.32 5.78 8.11
C PRO A 19 4.95 7.10 7.69
N ASP A 20 5.22 7.96 8.67
CA ASP A 20 5.97 9.21 8.51
C ASP A 20 7.48 9.01 8.74
N ASP A 21 7.88 7.91 9.37
CA ASP A 21 9.28 7.54 9.56
C ASP A 21 9.88 7.02 8.24
N GLU A 22 10.88 7.74 7.71
CA GLU A 22 11.65 7.36 6.52
C GLU A 22 12.21 5.94 6.58
N ARG A 23 12.54 5.44 7.78
CA ARG A 23 13.04 4.06 7.96
C ARG A 23 11.95 3.02 7.77
N GLU A 24 10.74 3.28 8.26
CA GLU A 24 9.60 2.40 8.08
C GLU A 24 9.11 2.44 6.63
N ILE A 25 9.17 3.61 5.98
CA ILE A 25 8.98 3.72 4.53
C ILE A 25 10.04 2.89 3.79
N ALA A 26 11.32 3.05 4.09
CA ALA A 26 12.37 2.26 3.43
C ALA A 26 12.24 0.75 3.70
N LYS A 27 11.69 0.35 4.85
CA LYS A 27 11.53 -1.06 5.18
C LYS A 27 10.30 -1.70 4.53
N HIS A 28 9.20 -0.98 4.42
CA HIS A 28 7.91 -1.51 3.97
C HIS A 28 7.52 -1.11 2.55
N TYR A 29 8.04 0.02 2.06
CA TYR A 29 7.79 0.57 0.73
C TYR A 29 8.97 0.34 -0.23
N THR A 30 10.01 -0.39 0.18
CA THR A 30 11.02 -0.89 -0.76
C THR A 30 10.45 -2.08 -1.53
N LEU A 31 10.27 -1.87 -2.83
CA LEU A 31 9.83 -2.87 -3.78
C LEU A 31 11.02 -3.74 -4.18
N ASP A 32 10.85 -5.06 -4.12
CA ASP A 32 11.89 -6.00 -4.55
C ASP A 32 11.86 -6.13 -6.08
N ARG A 33 12.88 -6.77 -6.65
CA ARG A 33 13.04 -6.90 -8.10
C ARG A 33 11.87 -7.61 -8.78
N SER A 34 11.26 -8.58 -8.07
CA SER A 34 10.04 -9.27 -8.49
C SER A 34 8.84 -8.32 -8.61
N ASP A 35 8.69 -7.37 -7.68
CA ASP A 35 7.63 -6.36 -7.71
C ASP A 35 7.86 -5.37 -8.86
N LEU A 36 9.11 -4.94 -9.04
CA LEU A 36 9.50 -4.05 -10.14
C LEU A 36 9.24 -4.68 -11.50
N ASP A 37 9.52 -5.97 -11.68
CA ASP A 37 9.18 -6.70 -12.91
C ASP A 37 7.67 -6.71 -13.17
N LEU A 38 6.86 -6.87 -12.11
CA LEU A 38 5.40 -6.85 -12.18
C LEU A 38 4.86 -5.47 -12.57
N ILE A 39 5.47 -4.43 -12.00
CA ILE A 39 5.17 -3.03 -12.33
C ILE A 39 5.57 -2.73 -13.78
N MET A 40 6.77 -3.14 -14.21
CA MET A 40 7.29 -2.87 -15.55
C MET A 40 6.53 -3.60 -16.66
N ARG A 41 5.87 -4.73 -16.36
CA ARG A 41 4.95 -5.43 -17.27
C ARG A 41 3.73 -4.60 -17.68
N GLN A 42 3.40 -3.53 -16.94
CA GLN A 42 2.29 -2.66 -17.31
C GLN A 42 2.65 -1.80 -18.54
N ASN A 43 1.82 -1.86 -19.58
CA ASN A 43 2.02 -1.14 -20.83
C ASN A 43 1.86 0.39 -20.71
N LYS A 44 1.16 0.88 -19.68
CA LYS A 44 0.95 2.31 -19.45
C LYS A 44 1.70 2.79 -18.21
N ALA A 45 2.45 3.88 -18.33
CA ALA A 45 3.19 4.48 -17.22
C ALA A 45 2.28 4.88 -16.03
N SER A 46 1.06 5.35 -16.31
CA SER A 46 0.05 5.64 -15.28
C SER A 46 -0.31 4.40 -14.43
N ASN A 47 -0.36 3.23 -15.05
CA ASN A 47 -0.70 1.98 -14.38
C ASN A 47 0.49 1.44 -13.57
N ARG A 48 1.72 1.81 -13.93
CA ARG A 48 2.94 1.44 -13.18
C ARG A 48 2.95 2.11 -11.82
N LEU A 49 2.71 3.43 -11.79
CA LEU A 49 2.75 4.20 -10.56
C LEU A 49 1.58 3.82 -9.63
N GLY A 50 0.38 3.66 -10.19
CA GLY A 50 -0.78 3.17 -9.43
C GLY A 50 -0.54 1.79 -8.82
N LEU A 51 0.03 0.85 -9.58
CA LEU A 51 0.34 -0.49 -9.08
C LEU A 51 1.44 -0.46 -8.01
N ALA A 52 2.48 0.37 -8.18
CA ALA A 52 3.53 0.56 -7.18
C ALA A 52 2.96 1.07 -5.86
N CYS A 53 2.10 2.09 -5.90
CA CYS A 53 1.43 2.62 -4.71
C CYS A 53 0.56 1.56 -4.03
N VAL A 54 -0.25 0.81 -4.79
CA VAL A 54 -1.11 -0.25 -4.24
C VAL A 54 -0.28 -1.34 -3.55
N LEU A 55 0.77 -1.84 -4.21
CA LEU A 55 1.65 -2.88 -3.64
C LEU A 55 2.32 -2.41 -2.34
N ALA A 56 2.75 -1.16 -2.29
CA ALA A 56 3.40 -0.61 -1.11
C ALA A 56 2.40 -0.37 0.03
N THR A 57 1.18 0.11 -0.27
CA THR A 57 0.11 0.25 0.75
C THR A 57 -0.39 -1.07 1.30
N LEU A 58 -0.39 -2.16 0.51
CA LEU A 58 -0.77 -3.49 0.98
C LEU A 58 0.27 -4.13 1.91
N ARG A 59 1.50 -3.59 1.98
CA ARG A 59 2.59 -4.07 2.83
C ARG A 59 2.66 -3.39 4.20
N TYR A 60 1.83 -2.39 4.47
CA TYR A 60 1.82 -1.62 5.71
C TYR A 60 0.42 -1.57 6.35
N PRO A 61 0.33 -1.71 7.68
CA PRO A 61 0.34 -2.99 8.37
C PRO A 61 -1.00 -3.74 8.25
N GLY A 62 -0.92 -5.06 8.06
CA GLY A 62 -1.92 -5.99 8.60
C GLY A 62 -1.63 -6.29 10.06
#